data_AF-A0A2P2IGY9-F1
#
_entry.id   AF-A0A2P2IGY9-F1
#
_cell.length_a   1.000
_cell.length_b   1.000
_cell.length_c   1.000
_cell.angle_alpha   90.00
_cell.angle_beta   90.00
_cell.angle_gamma   90.00
#
_symmetry.space_group_name_H-M   'P 1'
#
loop_
_entity.id
_entity.type
_entity.pdbx_description
1 polymer ?
#
loop_
_entity_poly.entity_id
_entity_poly.type
_entity_poly.pdbx_seq_one_letter_code
_entity_poly.pdbx_strand_id
1 'polypeptide(L)'
;PLPRFTENTINFLLRTALKTVVSLPFHYVNDLWRWELYRGEISEDNWNTRYWQLKELYLGVKPPNERTEDHLDIFNIFHVNNDFDMIRYFTRTILQFQFAEVLCDTSGYVGPLHDCDFSSSTEA
;
A
#
# COMPACT_ATOMS: atom_id res chain seq x y z
N PRO A 1 -19.84 -0.48 22.45
CA PRO A 1 -19.86 -1.86 21.90
C PRO A 1 -19.49 -1.83 20.41
N LEU A 2 -18.45 -2.57 20.01
CA LEU A 2 -18.11 -2.68 18.59
C LEU A 2 -19.26 -3.39 17.84
N PRO A 3 -19.52 -3.04 16.58
CA PRO A 3 -20.50 -3.74 15.76
C PRO A 3 -20.17 -5.24 15.73
N ARG A 4 -21.18 -6.10 15.94
CA ARG A 4 -21.01 -7.54 15.85
C ARG A 4 -21.10 -7.94 14.38
N PHE A 5 -19.94 -8.13 13.74
CA PHE A 5 -19.86 -8.62 12.38
C PHE A 5 -20.04 -10.13 12.31
N THR A 6 -20.56 -10.63 11.20
CA THR A 6 -20.59 -12.07 10.93
C THR A 6 -19.18 -12.59 10.65
N GLU A 7 -18.96 -13.90 10.83
CA GLU A 7 -17.68 -14.53 10.46
C GLU A 7 -17.34 -14.30 8.98
N ASN A 8 -18.33 -14.35 8.10
CA ASN A 8 -18.15 -14.08 6.67
C ASN A 8 -17.69 -12.64 6.40
N THR A 9 -18.27 -11.67 7.10
CA THR A 9 -17.86 -10.26 7.00
C THR A 9 -16.41 -10.07 7.45
N ILE A 10 -16.01 -10.67 8.57
CA ILE A 10 -14.63 -10.60 9.05
C ILE A 10 -13.66 -11.27 8.06
N ASN A 11 -14.01 -12.44 7.54
CA ASN A 11 -13.21 -13.14 6.54
C ASN A 11 -13.03 -12.32 5.25
N PHE A 12 -14.09 -11.64 4.81
CA PHE A 12 -14.04 -10.73 3.67
C PHE A 12 -13.13 -9.54 3.95
N LEU A 13 -13.35 -8.82 5.05
CA LEU A 13 -12.58 -7.63 5.40
C LEU A 13 -11.10 -7.94 5.63
N LEU A 14 -10.76 -9.07 6.26
CA LEU A 14 -9.37 -9.50 6.42
C LEU A 14 -8.71 -9.77 5.07
N ARG A 15 -9.38 -10.51 4.17
CA ARG A 15 -8.85 -10.76 2.81
C ARG A 15 -8.66 -9.46 2.03
N THR A 16 -9.57 -8.50 2.19
CA THR A 16 -9.44 -7.17 1.59
C THR A 16 -8.28 -6.39 2.18
N ALA A 17 -8.11 -6.41 3.51
CA ALA A 17 -7.02 -5.73 4.21
C ALA A 17 -5.63 -6.28 3.82
N LEU A 18 -5.51 -7.60 3.66
CA LEU A 18 -4.27 -8.24 3.19
C LEU A 18 -3.85 -7.77 1.78
N LYS A 19 -4.80 -7.37 0.93
CA LYS A 19 -4.52 -6.86 -0.42
C LYS A 19 -4.33 -5.35 -0.48
N THR A 20 -4.98 -4.62 0.43
CA THR A 20 -5.06 -3.15 0.40
C THR A 20 -4.20 -2.52 1.48
N VAL A 21 -4.56 -2.67 2.75
CA VAL A 21 -3.87 -2.04 3.88
C VAL A 21 -2.43 -2.51 3.98
N VAL A 22 -2.19 -3.82 3.89
CA VAL A 22 -0.84 -4.40 4.06
C VAL A 22 0.12 -4.00 2.92
N SER A 23 -0.39 -3.68 1.73
CA SER A 23 0.45 -3.27 0.60
C SER A 23 0.82 -1.78 0.62
N LEU A 24 0.10 -0.93 1.39
CA LEU A 24 0.38 0.51 1.45
C LEU A 24 1.83 0.83 1.85
N PRO A 25 2.39 0.28 2.96
CA PRO A 25 3.76 0.61 3.33
C PRO A 25 4.78 0.12 2.30
N PHE A 26 4.50 -1.01 1.64
CA PHE A 26 5.34 -1.54 0.56
C PHE A 26 5.41 -0.57 -0.62
N HIS A 27 4.27 -0.08 -1.12
CA HIS A 27 4.26 0.88 -2.21
C HIS A 27 4.97 2.19 -1.83
N TYR A 28 4.76 2.67 -0.61
CA TYR A 28 5.37 3.90 -0.11
C TYR A 28 6.90 3.81 -0.01
N VAL A 29 7.44 2.74 0.60
CA VAL A 29 8.89 2.59 0.82
C VAL A 29 9.70 2.60 -0.47
N ASN A 30 9.20 1.97 -1.53
CA ASN A 30 9.94 1.87 -2.80
C ASN A 30 10.22 3.26 -3.40
N ASP A 31 9.21 4.13 -3.45
CA ASP A 31 9.42 5.49 -3.96
C ASP A 31 10.04 6.43 -2.92
N LEU A 32 9.80 6.23 -1.62
CA LEU A 32 10.52 6.97 -0.57
C LEU A 32 12.03 6.79 -0.70
N TRP A 33 12.49 5.54 -0.85
CA TRP A 33 13.91 5.25 -1.07
C TRP A 33 14.44 5.90 -2.35
N ARG A 34 13.70 5.83 -3.46
CA ARG A 34 14.09 6.48 -4.72
C ARG A 34 14.17 7.99 -4.59
N TRP A 35 13.24 8.60 -3.87
CA TRP A 35 13.26 10.04 -3.65
C TRP A 35 14.45 10.48 -2.79
N GLU A 36 14.78 9.74 -1.74
CA GLU A 36 15.99 9.97 -0.93
C GLU A 36 17.27 9.81 -1.79
N LEU A 37 17.33 8.76 -2.62
CA LEU A 37 18.41 8.54 -3.59
C LEU A 37 18.56 9.74 -4.54
N TYR A 38 17.47 10.17 -5.20
CA TYR A 38 17.51 11.25 -6.18
C TYR A 38 17.81 12.63 -5.56
N ARG A 39 17.52 12.83 -4.27
CA ARG A 39 17.94 14.02 -3.52
C ARG A 39 19.41 13.97 -3.06
N GLY A 40 20.10 12.84 -3.25
CA GLY A 40 21.47 12.66 -2.79
C GLY A 40 21.59 12.44 -1.28
N GLU A 41 20.52 12.00 -0.61
CA GLU A 41 20.49 11.78 0.84
C GLU A 41 21.08 10.42 1.24
N ILE A 42 21.29 9.53 0.27
CA ILE A 42 21.85 8.18 0.46
C ILE A 42 23.15 8.07 -0.34
N SER A 43 24.27 7.78 0.33
CA SER A 43 25.52 7.44 -0.34
C SER A 43 25.44 6.07 -1.00
N GLU A 44 26.23 5.85 -2.06
CA GLU A 44 26.31 4.55 -2.76
C GLU A 44 26.63 3.40 -1.80
N ASP A 45 27.54 3.61 -0.85
CA ASP A 45 27.90 2.64 0.21
C ASP A 45 26.78 2.34 1.22
N ASN A 46 25.56 2.85 1.03
CA ASN A 46 24.44 2.66 1.96
C ASN A 46 23.11 2.40 1.24
N TRP A 47 23.12 2.15 -0.07
CA TRP A 47 21.90 1.95 -0.85
C TRP A 47 21.03 0.82 -0.31
N ASN A 48 21.61 -0.36 -0.16
CA ASN A 48 20.88 -1.55 0.25
C ASN A 48 20.57 -1.54 1.75
N THR A 49 21.50 -1.05 2.57
CA THR A 49 21.30 -0.83 4.00
C THR A 49 20.11 0.10 4.24
N ARG A 50 20.05 1.23 3.54
CA ARG A 50 18.95 2.19 3.67
C ARG A 50 17.62 1.60 3.22
N TYR A 51 17.60 0.82 2.14
CA TYR A 51 16.39 0.12 1.69
C TYR A 51 15.84 -0.81 2.78
N TRP A 52 16.70 -1.62 3.41
CA TRP A 52 16.28 -2.51 4.49
C TRP A 52 15.87 -1.78 5.77
N GLN A 53 16.52 -0.67 6.12
CA GLN A 53 16.08 0.20 7.23
C GLN A 53 14.66 0.72 7.01
N LEU A 54 14.34 1.18 5.80
CA LEU A 54 12.99 1.63 5.46
C LEU A 54 11.97 0.49 5.49
N LYS A 55 12.34 -0.70 5.01
CA LYS A 55 11.47 -1.88 5.10
C LYS A 55 11.19 -2.30 6.54
N GLU A 56 12.20 -2.28 7.40
CA GLU A 56 12.02 -2.60 8.80
C GLU A 56 11.12 -1.57 9.49
N LEU A 57 11.35 -0.28 9.24
CA LEU A 57 10.58 0.82 9.84
C LEU A 57 9.11 0.82 9.43
N TYR A 58 8.81 0.67 8.14
CA TYR A 58 7.45 0.85 7.62
C TYR A 58 6.68 -0.45 7.44
N LEU A 59 7.35 -1.56 7.10
CA LEU A 59 6.69 -2.85 6.88
C LEU A 59 6.85 -3.81 8.08
N GLY A 60 7.80 -3.55 8.99
CA GLY A 60 8.11 -4.46 10.09
C GLY A 60 8.75 -5.77 9.61
N VAL A 61 9.49 -5.76 8.50
CA VAL A 61 10.14 -6.94 7.92
C VAL A 61 11.65 -6.76 7.81
N LYS A 62 12.39 -7.86 7.99
CA LYS A 62 13.84 -7.91 7.89
C LYS A 62 14.27 -8.98 6.87
N PRO A 63 15.49 -8.89 6.31
CA PRO A 63 15.95 -9.93 5.40
C PRO A 63 16.15 -11.25 6.15
N PRO A 64 15.88 -12.41 5.51
CA PRO A 64 16.05 -13.71 6.16
C PRO A 64 17.52 -14.12 6.33
N ASN A 65 18.41 -13.54 5.51
CA ASN A 65 19.86 -13.74 5.55
C ASN A 65 20.54 -12.37 5.60
N GLU A 66 21.81 -12.34 5.96
CA GLU A 66 22.63 -11.14 5.91
C GLU A 66 22.64 -10.51 4.50
N ARG A 67 22.61 -9.19 4.45
CA ARG A 67 22.65 -8.39 3.23
C ARG A 67 23.73 -7.34 3.37
N THR A 68 24.58 -7.26 2.35
CA THR A 68 25.67 -6.28 2.20
C THR A 68 25.35 -5.33 1.05
N GLU A 69 26.21 -4.34 0.82
CA GLU A 69 26.13 -3.43 -0.33
C GLU A 69 26.57 -4.07 -1.67
N ASP A 70 27.10 -5.30 -1.64
CA ASP A 70 27.25 -6.12 -2.87
C ASP A 70 25.89 -6.55 -3.45
N HIS A 71 24.81 -6.36 -2.69
CA HIS A 71 23.44 -6.59 -3.10
C HIS A 71 22.74 -5.26 -3.36
N LEU A 72 21.76 -5.26 -4.25
CA LEU A 72 20.89 -4.10 -4.49
C LEU A 72 19.43 -4.57 -4.60
N ASP A 73 18.85 -4.98 -3.46
CA ASP A 73 17.60 -5.76 -3.43
C ASP A 73 16.38 -5.00 -3.95
N ILE A 74 16.40 -3.66 -3.92
CA ILE A 74 15.31 -2.83 -4.45
C ILE A 74 15.18 -2.96 -5.98
N PHE A 75 16.25 -3.25 -6.70
CA PHE A 75 16.22 -3.45 -8.16
C PHE A 75 15.62 -4.80 -8.58
N ASN A 76 15.36 -5.72 -7.64
CA ASN A 76 14.57 -6.91 -7.91
C ASN A 76 13.06 -6.62 -8.05
N ILE A 77 12.64 -5.38 -7.84
CA ILE A 77 11.26 -4.94 -8.06
C ILE A 77 11.10 -4.49 -9.51
N PHE A 78 10.17 -5.11 -10.24
CA PHE A 78 9.89 -4.82 -11.65
C PHE A 78 9.77 -3.32 -11.94
N HIS A 79 8.97 -2.60 -11.15
CA HIS A 79 8.74 -1.15 -11.35
C HIS A 79 10.00 -0.33 -11.18
N VAL A 80 10.83 -0.64 -10.18
CA VAL A 80 12.09 0.09 -9.95
C VAL A 80 13.06 -0.18 -11.11
N ASN A 81 13.20 -1.43 -11.52
CA ASN A 81 14.10 -1.82 -12.62
C ASN A 81 13.67 -1.29 -14.00
N ASN A 82 12.38 -1.00 -14.19
CA ASN A 82 11.82 -0.51 -15.45
C ASN A 82 11.37 0.96 -15.38
N ASP A 83 11.84 1.70 -14.37
CA ASP A 83 11.57 3.13 -14.18
C ASP A 83 10.08 3.53 -14.18
N PHE A 84 9.24 2.70 -13.53
CA PHE A 84 7.86 3.04 -13.21
C PHE A 84 7.75 3.52 -11.76
N ASP A 85 6.96 4.55 -11.48
CA ASP A 85 6.67 4.98 -10.11
C ASP A 85 5.77 3.96 -9.37
N MET A 86 6.02 3.80 -8.07
CA MET A 86 5.25 2.96 -7.16
C MET A 86 4.17 3.74 -6.40
N ILE A 87 4.35 5.05 -6.23
CA ILE A 87 3.49 5.91 -5.41
C ILE A 87 2.06 5.96 -5.94
N ARG A 88 1.87 5.78 -7.27
CA ARG A 88 0.54 5.65 -7.88
C ARG A 88 -0.32 4.57 -7.22
N TYR A 89 0.26 3.47 -6.75
CA TYR A 89 -0.50 2.40 -6.10
C TYR A 89 -0.94 2.77 -4.68
N PHE A 90 -0.11 3.52 -3.96
CA PHE A 90 -0.44 4.08 -2.65
C PHE A 90 -1.60 5.07 -2.75
N THR A 91 -1.46 6.09 -3.63
CA THR A 91 -2.47 7.15 -3.79
C THR A 91 -3.78 6.61 -4.36
N ARG A 92 -3.73 5.74 -5.37
CA ARG A 92 -4.91 5.05 -5.93
C ARG A 92 -5.69 4.31 -4.84
N THR A 93 -5.02 3.68 -3.87
CA THR A 93 -5.71 2.94 -2.81
C THR A 93 -6.49 3.86 -1.89
N ILE A 94 -5.93 5.03 -1.53
CA ILE A 94 -6.64 6.04 -0.74
C ILE A 94 -7.84 6.59 -1.54
N LEU A 95 -7.59 7.00 -2.78
CA LEU A 95 -8.62 7.55 -3.69
C LEU A 95 -9.75 6.55 -3.94
N GLN A 96 -9.43 5.26 -4.07
CA GLN A 96 -10.44 4.20 -4.25
C GLN A 96 -11.49 4.22 -3.13
N PHE A 97 -11.08 4.37 -1.87
CA PHE A 97 -12.01 4.38 -0.75
C PHE A 97 -12.71 5.74 -0.59
N GLN A 98 -12.04 6.85 -0.92
CA GLN A 98 -12.69 8.17 -0.97
C GLN A 98 -13.82 8.20 -2.00
N PHE A 99 -13.58 7.66 -3.20
CA PHE A 99 -14.61 7.57 -4.23
C PHE A 99 -15.71 6.59 -3.84
N ALA A 100 -15.37 5.41 -3.30
CA ALA A 100 -16.39 4.46 -2.85
C ALA A 100 -17.31 5.07 -1.78
N GLU A 101 -16.75 5.76 -0.79
CA GLU A 101 -17.53 6.43 0.26
C GLU A 101 -18.51 7.45 -0.33
N VAL A 102 -18.02 8.38 -1.15
CA VAL A 102 -18.88 9.43 -1.75
C VAL A 102 -19.93 8.86 -2.70
N LEU A 103 -19.59 7.84 -3.49
CA LEU A 103 -20.54 7.20 -4.41
C LEU A 103 -21.66 6.48 -3.64
N CYS A 104 -21.32 5.79 -2.55
CA CYS A 104 -22.30 5.11 -1.69
C CYS A 104 -23.22 6.09 -0.97
N ASP A 105 -22.68 7.20 -0.48
CA ASP A 105 -23.47 8.27 0.12
C ASP A 105 -24.42 8.88 -0.92
N THR A 106 -23.92 9.12 -2.14
CA THR A 106 -24.70 9.71 -3.25
C THR A 106 -25.79 8.77 -3.75
N SER A 107 -25.57 7.44 -3.72
CA SER A 107 -26.59 6.46 -4.07
C SER A 107 -27.69 6.32 -3.01
N GLY A 108 -27.60 7.04 -1.88
CA GLY A 108 -28.53 6.94 -0.76
C GLY A 108 -28.40 5.64 0.04
N TYR A 109 -27.26 4.93 -0.06
CA TYR A 109 -27.05 3.69 0.65
C TYR A 109 -26.89 3.95 2.16
N VAL A 110 -27.54 3.14 3.00
CA VAL A 110 -27.43 3.22 4.46
C VAL A 110 -26.97 1.87 4.99
N GLY A 111 -25.73 1.81 5.46
CA GLY A 111 -25.14 0.59 5.99
C GLY A 111 -23.62 0.66 6.05
N PRO A 112 -22.95 -0.46 6.36
CA PRO A 112 -21.50 -0.55 6.28
C PRO A 112 -21.00 -0.37 4.84
N LEU A 113 -20.01 0.49 4.63
CA LEU A 113 -19.47 0.81 3.29
C LEU A 113 -19.06 -0.43 2.47
N HIS A 114 -18.61 -1.49 3.12
CA HIS A 114 -18.18 -2.72 2.44
C HIS A 114 -19.31 -3.56 1.86
N ASP A 115 -20.57 -3.27 2.22
CA ASP A 115 -21.78 -3.91 1.71
C ASP A 115 -22.51 -3.04 0.67
N CYS A 116 -21.98 -1.85 0.38
CA CYS A 116 -22.59 -0.93 -0.58
C CYS A 116 -22.46 -1.42 -2.02
N ASP A 117 -23.55 -1.26 -2.79
CA ASP A 117 -23.60 -1.43 -4.24
C ASP A 117 -24.38 -0.25 -4.84
N PHE A 118 -23.67 0.59 -5.59
CA PHE A 118 -24.23 1.78 -6.25
C PHE A 118 -24.61 1.53 -7.73
N SER A 119 -24.63 0.27 -8.20
CA SER A 119 -24.85 -0.09 -9.62
C SER A 119 -26.19 0.37 -10.23
N SER A 120 -27.20 0.67 -9.40
CA SER A 120 -28.53 1.12 -9.84
C SER A 120 -28.79 2.62 -9.63
N SER A 121 -27.82 3.36 -9.08
CA SER A 121 -27.94 4.80 -8.93
C SER A 121 -27.50 5.51 -10.20
N THR A 122 -28.30 6.48 -10.64
CA THR A 122 -27.93 7.38 -11.75
C THR A 122 -27.24 8.65 -11.26
N GLU A 123 -27.35 8.92 -9.95
CA GLU A 123 -26.78 10.07 -9.26
C GLU A 123 -25.33 9.81 -8.82
N ALA A 124 -25.01 8.56 -8.44
CA ALA A 124 -23.65 8.10 -8.17
C ALA A 124 -22.89 7.85 -9.48
#